data_AF-A0A930B400-F1
#
_entry.id   AF-A0A930B400-F1
#
_cell.length_a   1.000
_cell.length_b   1.000
_cell.length_c   1.000
_cell.angle_alpha   90.00
_cell.angle_beta   90.00
_cell.angle_gamma   90.00
#
_symmetry.space_group_name_H-M   'P 1'
#
loop_
_entity.id
_entity.type
_entity.pdbx_description
1 polymer ?
#
loop_
_entity_poly.entity_id
_entity_poly.type
_entity_poly.pdbx_seq_one_letter_code
_entity_poly.pdbx_strand_id
1 'polypeptide(L)'
;DIERMLQEKIAKYEEKIVRILRNVGEKCINEAREYGSYQDRTGNLRSSIGYIVLKDGKPIEKGGFTPTERGAEGGKSGQKEGEAFINKVTSQYPKGFVLVVVAGMKYASYVEAHNYNVLTSAELLAEREVPKLLKALSQ
;
A
#
# COMPACT_ATOMS: atom_id res chain seq x y z
N ASP A 1 17.05 -24.24 26.43
CA ASP A 1 15.78 -23.49 26.39
C ASP A 1 15.34 -23.35 24.93
N ILE A 2 14.58 -24.34 24.44
CA ILE A 2 14.24 -24.50 23.01
C ILE A 2 13.14 -23.52 22.60
N GLU A 3 12.22 -23.21 23.52
CA GLU A 3 11.10 -22.31 23.28
C GLU A 3 11.59 -20.89 22.99
N ARG A 4 12.54 -20.39 23.77
CA ARG A 4 13.16 -19.08 23.53
C ARG A 4 13.80 -18.99 22.14
N MET A 5 14.57 -20.00 21.75
CA MET A 5 15.22 -20.04 20.43
C MET A 5 14.20 -20.09 19.29
N LEU A 6 13.06 -20.75 19.48
CA LEU A 6 12.00 -20.81 18.49
C LEU A 6 11.30 -19.45 18.35
N GLN A 7 10.98 -18.79 19.47
CA GLN A 7 10.36 -17.46 19.48
C GLN A 7 11.26 -16.41 18.81
N GLU A 8 12.56 -16.42 19.09
CA GLU A 8 13.53 -15.53 18.45
C GLU A 8 13.59 -15.73 16.93
N LYS A 9 13.55 -16.99 16.46
CA LYS A 9 13.50 -17.29 15.02
C LYS A 9 12.21 -16.80 14.39
N ILE A 10 11.05 -17.05 15.02
CA ILE A 10 9.76 -16.59 14.52
C ILE A 10 9.76 -15.07 14.39
N ALA A 11 10.14 -14.34 15.45
CA ALA A 11 10.20 -12.88 15.43
C ALA A 11 11.09 -12.35 14.30
N LYS A 12 12.23 -13.00 14.05
CA LYS A 12 13.13 -12.65 12.93
C LYS A 12 12.47 -12.87 11.56
N TYR A 13 11.68 -13.93 11.38
CA TYR A 13 10.93 -14.14 10.14
C TYR A 13 9.81 -13.13 9.96
N GLU A 14 9.08 -12.82 11.04
CA GLU A 14 8.04 -11.80 11.01
C GLU A 14 8.61 -10.45 10.60
N GLU A 15 9.72 -10.00 11.21
CA GLU A 15 10.40 -8.76 10.84
C GLU A 15 10.76 -8.70 9.35
N LYS A 16 11.28 -9.83 8.81
CA LYS A 16 11.60 -9.93 7.39
C LYS A 16 10.36 -9.84 6.49
N ILE A 17 9.24 -10.47 6.88
CA ILE A 17 7.96 -10.38 6.14
C ILE A 17 7.49 -8.93 6.12
N VAL A 18 7.49 -8.26 7.27
CA VAL A 18 7.09 -6.85 7.38
C VAL A 18 7.96 -5.96 6.48
N ARG A 19 9.28 -6.17 6.48
CA ARG A 19 10.20 -5.43 5.62
C ARG A 19 9.91 -5.63 4.13
N ILE A 20 9.57 -6.86 3.72
CA ILE A 20 9.20 -7.15 2.34
C ILE A 20 7.90 -6.46 1.96
N LEU A 21 6.86 -6.59 2.79
CA LEU A 21 5.56 -5.98 2.52
C LEU A 21 5.67 -4.45 2.47
N ARG A 22 6.45 -3.85 3.37
CA ARG A 22 6.80 -2.42 3.33
C ARG A 22 7.47 -2.05 2.01
N ASN A 23 8.51 -2.80 1.60
CA ASN A 23 9.23 -2.52 0.35
C ASN A 23 8.32 -2.60 -0.88
N VAL A 24 7.46 -3.61 -0.95
CA VAL A 24 6.47 -3.73 -2.02
C VAL A 24 5.48 -2.57 -1.96
N GLY A 25 4.98 -2.21 -0.78
CA GLY A 25 4.07 -1.07 -0.61
C GLY A 25 4.65 0.24 -1.13
N GLU A 26 5.91 0.55 -0.79
CA GLU A 26 6.62 1.73 -1.31
C GLU A 26 6.77 1.68 -2.84
N LYS A 27 7.14 0.52 -3.40
CA LYS A 27 7.22 0.34 -4.86
C LYS A 27 5.87 0.56 -5.53
N CYS A 28 4.78 0.06 -4.95
CA CYS A 28 3.43 0.23 -5.47
C CYS A 28 3.01 1.71 -5.49
N ILE A 29 3.29 2.45 -4.41
CA ILE A 29 3.01 3.89 -4.38
C ILE A 29 3.80 4.62 -5.46
N ASN A 30 5.10 4.35 -5.56
CA ASN A 30 5.96 5.02 -6.53
C ASN A 30 5.50 4.71 -7.96
N GLU A 31 5.21 3.45 -8.25
CA GLU A 31 4.68 3.00 -9.53
C GLU A 31 3.36 3.72 -9.89
N ALA A 32 2.39 3.72 -8.98
CA ALA A 32 1.09 4.38 -9.19
C ALA A 32 1.21 5.90 -9.37
N ARG A 33 2.18 6.53 -8.71
CA ARG A 33 2.44 7.97 -8.84
C ARG A 33 3.19 8.28 -10.13
N GLU A 34 4.29 7.61 -10.40
CA GLU A 34 5.15 7.91 -11.55
C GLU A 34 4.46 7.57 -12.88
N TYR A 35 3.77 6.43 -12.95
CA TYR A 35 3.18 5.91 -14.19
C TYR A 35 1.66 6.08 -14.26
N GLY A 36 1.04 6.79 -13.32
CA GLY A 36 -0.38 7.13 -13.38
C GLY A 36 -0.68 8.04 -14.57
N SER A 37 -1.60 7.63 -15.45
CA SER A 37 -1.84 8.30 -16.75
C SER A 37 -2.99 9.31 -16.76
N TYR A 38 -3.65 9.51 -15.62
CA TYR A 38 -4.74 10.47 -15.48
C TYR A 38 -4.24 11.91 -15.35
N GLN A 39 -5.08 12.86 -15.75
CA GLN A 39 -4.78 14.27 -15.59
C GLN A 39 -4.96 14.70 -14.13
N ASP A 40 -3.85 14.99 -13.46
CA ASP A 40 -3.85 15.40 -12.06
C ASP A 40 -4.13 16.91 -11.90
N ARG A 41 -5.41 17.28 -11.90
CA ARG A 41 -5.85 18.69 -11.82
C ARG A 41 -5.82 19.24 -10.39
N THR A 42 -6.27 18.44 -9.43
CA THR A 42 -6.46 18.87 -8.03
C THR A 42 -5.43 18.29 -7.07
N GLY A 43 -4.63 17.30 -7.49
CA GLY A 43 -3.74 16.55 -6.62
C GLY A 43 -4.43 15.45 -5.82
N ASN A 44 -5.78 15.45 -5.74
CA ASN A 44 -6.51 14.62 -4.79
C ASN A 44 -6.41 13.11 -5.08
N LEU A 45 -6.47 12.71 -6.34
CA LEU A 45 -6.36 11.28 -6.66
C LEU A 45 -4.98 10.74 -6.26
N ARG A 46 -3.93 11.45 -6.66
CA ARG A 46 -2.53 11.07 -6.42
C ARG A 46 -2.13 11.14 -4.93
N SER A 47 -2.65 12.12 -4.19
CA SER A 47 -2.44 12.23 -2.75
C SER A 47 -3.27 11.24 -1.95
N SER A 48 -4.33 10.65 -2.51
CA SER A 48 -5.12 9.60 -1.87
C SER A 48 -4.50 8.20 -1.97
N ILE A 49 -3.36 8.08 -2.67
CA ILE A 49 -2.65 6.81 -2.86
C ILE A 49 -1.78 6.53 -1.65
N GLY A 50 -1.93 5.35 -1.06
CA GLY A 50 -1.11 4.91 0.07
C GLY A 50 -1.26 3.43 0.36
N TYR A 51 -0.44 2.93 1.29
CA TYR A 51 -0.51 1.54 1.76
C TYR A 51 -0.47 1.46 3.28
N ILE A 52 -0.90 0.29 3.77
CA ILE A 52 -0.74 -0.14 5.16
C ILE A 52 -0.37 -1.62 5.20
N VAL A 53 0.51 -1.97 6.12
CA VAL A 53 0.80 -3.37 6.46
C VAL A 53 0.10 -3.69 7.77
N LEU A 54 -0.60 -4.82 7.79
CA LEU A 54 -1.29 -5.36 8.95
C LEU A 54 -0.59 -6.63 9.44
N LYS A 55 -0.58 -6.83 10.74
CA LYS A 55 -0.37 -8.13 11.39
C LYS A 55 -1.58 -8.42 12.27
N ASP A 56 -2.33 -9.46 11.91
CA ASP A 56 -3.52 -9.90 12.65
C ASP A 56 -4.52 -8.75 12.89
N GLY A 57 -4.84 -8.04 11.82
CA GLY A 57 -5.75 -6.89 11.83
C GLY A 57 -5.18 -5.60 12.45
N LYS A 58 -3.97 -5.63 13.00
CA LYS A 58 -3.32 -4.46 13.61
C LYS A 58 -2.38 -3.79 12.61
N PRO A 59 -2.52 -2.47 12.37
CA PRO A 59 -1.54 -1.70 11.61
C PRO A 59 -0.15 -1.75 12.25
N ILE A 60 0.85 -2.06 11.45
CA ILE A 60 2.26 -2.08 11.88
C ILE A 60 3.13 -1.09 11.10
N GLU A 61 2.82 -0.85 9.82
CA GLU A 61 3.53 0.08 8.95
C GLU A 61 2.53 0.77 8.01
N LYS A 62 2.83 2.01 7.60
CA LYS A 62 2.03 2.75 6.62
C LYS A 62 2.91 3.68 5.79
N GLY A 63 2.49 3.95 4.56
CA GLY A 63 3.19 4.88 3.67
C GLY A 63 2.24 5.54 2.67
N GLY A 64 2.72 6.60 2.02
CA GLY A 64 1.94 7.37 1.06
C GLY A 64 1.07 8.44 1.71
N PHE A 65 -0.11 8.66 1.12
CA PHE A 65 -1.03 9.73 1.47
C PHE A 65 -0.38 11.13 1.48
N THR A 66 0.67 11.34 0.69
CA THR A 66 1.40 12.61 0.74
C THR A 66 0.71 13.68 -0.11
N PRO A 67 0.78 14.96 0.30
CA PRO A 67 0.36 16.09 -0.51
C PRO A 67 1.07 16.11 -1.87
N THR A 68 0.49 16.86 -2.80
CA THR A 68 1.09 17.17 -4.10
C THR A 68 1.21 18.68 -4.26
N GLU A 69 2.06 19.15 -5.17
CA GLU A 69 2.13 20.56 -5.56
C GLU A 69 1.01 20.95 -6.54
N ARG A 70 0.13 20.00 -6.91
CA ARG A 70 -0.95 20.20 -7.88
C ARG A 70 -2.25 20.62 -7.18
N GLY A 71 -2.98 21.53 -7.81
CA GLY A 71 -4.27 22.03 -7.32
C GLY A 71 -4.15 23.09 -6.21
N ALA A 72 -5.21 23.89 -6.02
CA ALA A 72 -5.22 24.98 -5.04
C ALA A 72 -5.07 24.51 -3.57
N GLU A 73 -5.47 23.27 -3.27
CA GLU A 73 -5.35 22.67 -1.94
C GLU A 73 -4.20 21.66 -1.81
N GLY A 74 -3.39 21.48 -2.85
CA GLY A 74 -2.23 20.56 -2.81
C GLY A 74 -2.59 19.10 -2.50
N GLY A 75 -3.78 18.65 -2.88
CA GLY A 75 -4.23 17.29 -2.61
C GLY A 75 -4.63 16.98 -1.15
N LYS A 76 -4.80 17.97 -0.27
CA LYS A 76 -5.14 17.74 1.15
C LYS A 76 -6.43 16.93 1.36
N SER A 77 -7.46 17.19 0.56
CA SER A 77 -8.71 16.41 0.58
C SER A 77 -8.44 14.96 0.21
N GLY A 78 -7.64 14.72 -0.84
CA GLY A 78 -7.25 13.37 -1.25
C GLY A 78 -6.50 12.59 -0.19
N GLN A 79 -5.53 13.21 0.48
CA GLN A 79 -4.82 12.60 1.61
C GLN A 79 -5.81 12.14 2.69
N LYS A 80 -6.70 13.04 3.13
CA LYS A 80 -7.66 12.76 4.19
C LYS A 80 -8.65 11.66 3.80
N GLU A 81 -9.15 11.68 2.57
CA GLU A 81 -10.05 10.64 2.06
C GLU A 81 -9.33 9.29 1.91
N GLY A 82 -8.08 9.30 1.44
CA GLY A 82 -7.18 8.15 1.38
C GLY A 82 -7.02 7.46 2.73
N GLU A 83 -6.60 8.22 3.74
CA GLU A 83 -6.41 7.70 5.10
C GLU A 83 -7.72 7.18 5.71
N ALA A 84 -8.83 7.90 5.50
CA ALA A 84 -10.14 7.46 5.98
C ALA A 84 -10.61 6.18 5.28
N PHE A 85 -10.32 6.02 3.99
CA PHE A 85 -10.71 4.86 3.21
C PHE A 85 -9.89 3.63 3.60
N ILE A 86 -8.56 3.73 3.68
CA ILE A 86 -7.72 2.58 4.04
C ILE A 86 -8.07 2.05 5.43
N ASN A 87 -8.35 2.94 6.41
CA ASN A 87 -8.76 2.54 7.75
C ASN A 87 -10.09 1.78 7.79
N LYS A 88 -10.99 2.00 6.81
CA LYS A 88 -12.21 1.19 6.67
C LYS A 88 -11.91 -0.18 6.08
N VAL A 89 -11.04 -0.22 5.06
CA VAL A 89 -10.66 -1.46 4.37
C VAL A 89 -9.92 -2.44 5.29
N THR A 90 -9.05 -1.94 6.17
CA THR A 90 -8.23 -2.79 7.06
C THR A 90 -9.05 -3.69 7.98
N SER A 91 -10.24 -3.25 8.40
CA SER A 91 -11.16 -4.03 9.24
C SER A 91 -11.61 -5.37 8.63
N GLN A 92 -11.48 -5.53 7.31
CA GLN A 92 -11.86 -6.75 6.59
C GLN A 92 -10.80 -7.85 6.69
N TYR A 93 -9.61 -7.54 7.22
CA TYR A 93 -8.44 -8.41 7.22
C TYR A 93 -7.94 -8.71 8.65
N PRO A 94 -8.63 -9.54 9.44
CA PRO A 94 -8.34 -9.73 10.87
C PRO A 94 -7.17 -10.67 11.19
N LYS A 95 -6.57 -11.34 10.19
CA LYS A 95 -5.57 -12.39 10.41
C LYS A 95 -4.42 -12.32 9.41
N GLY A 96 -3.24 -12.70 9.87
CA GLY A 96 -2.04 -12.85 9.05
C GLY A 96 -1.37 -11.52 8.71
N PHE A 97 -0.36 -11.61 7.83
CA PHE A 97 0.34 -10.45 7.28
C PHE A 97 -0.35 -10.00 6.00
N VAL A 98 -0.81 -8.76 5.96
CA VAL A 98 -1.56 -8.22 4.83
C VAL A 98 -0.97 -6.88 4.41
N LEU A 99 -0.71 -6.73 3.11
CA LEU A 99 -0.43 -5.44 2.49
C LEU A 99 -1.70 -4.95 1.80
N VAL A 100 -2.21 -3.80 2.20
CA VAL A 100 -3.32 -3.13 1.51
C VAL A 100 -2.77 -1.87 0.85
N VAL A 101 -2.99 -1.73 -0.45
CA VAL A 101 -2.68 -0.52 -1.23
C VAL A 101 -3.99 0.04 -1.76
N VAL A 102 -4.18 1.36 -1.67
CA VAL A 102 -5.43 2.02 -2.10
C VAL A 102 -5.17 3.30 -2.86
N ALA A 103 -6.16 3.71 -3.64
CA ALA A 103 -6.41 5.07 -4.08
C ALA A 103 -7.78 5.46 -3.53
N GLY A 104 -7.82 6.30 -2.50
CA GLY A 104 -9.02 6.47 -1.66
C GLY A 104 -10.11 7.38 -2.21
N MET A 105 -9.89 8.07 -3.32
CA MET A 105 -10.94 8.88 -3.94
C MET A 105 -12.04 8.00 -4.55
N LYS A 106 -13.30 8.34 -4.32
CA LYS A 106 -14.46 7.57 -4.82
C LYS A 106 -14.52 7.39 -6.33
N TYR A 107 -13.92 8.31 -7.08
CA TYR A 107 -13.85 8.26 -8.54
C TYR A 107 -12.62 7.51 -9.07
N ALA A 108 -11.75 6.98 -8.22
CA ALA A 108 -10.55 6.25 -8.65
C ALA A 108 -10.91 5.07 -9.56
N SER A 109 -11.91 4.27 -9.19
CA SER A 109 -12.40 3.16 -10.01
C SER A 109 -13.01 3.61 -11.34
N TYR A 110 -13.70 4.75 -11.35
CA TYR A 110 -14.22 5.35 -12.58
C TYR A 110 -13.07 5.76 -13.51
N VAL A 111 -12.02 6.39 -12.99
CA VAL A 111 -10.83 6.78 -13.76
C VAL A 111 -10.15 5.55 -14.35
N GLU A 112 -9.96 4.50 -13.54
CA GLU A 112 -9.39 3.22 -14.00
C GLU A 112 -10.22 2.58 -15.12
N ALA A 113 -11.55 2.57 -14.97
CA ALA A 113 -12.47 2.05 -15.99
C ALA A 113 -12.45 2.83 -17.32
N HIS A 114 -11.87 4.03 -17.35
CA HIS A 114 -11.68 4.84 -18.56
C HIS A 114 -10.27 4.68 -19.15
N ASN A 115 -9.62 3.53 -18.91
CA ASN A 115 -8.29 3.18 -19.43
C ASN A 115 -7.16 4.07 -18.91
N TYR A 116 -7.34 4.72 -17.76
CA TYR A 116 -6.26 5.43 -17.07
C TYR A 116 -5.66 4.56 -15.99
N ASN A 117 -4.34 4.54 -15.90
CA ASN A 117 -3.64 3.84 -14.84
C ASN A 117 -3.77 4.62 -13.52
N VAL A 118 -4.46 4.06 -12.52
CA VAL A 118 -4.46 4.56 -11.13
C VAL A 118 -3.69 3.61 -10.23
N LEU A 119 -4.08 2.34 -10.20
CA LEU A 119 -3.39 1.27 -9.45
C LEU A 119 -3.05 0.04 -10.28
N THR A 120 -3.55 -0.08 -11.52
CA THR A 120 -3.35 -1.30 -12.34
C THR A 120 -1.88 -1.69 -12.45
N SER A 121 -0.97 -0.76 -12.74
CA SER A 121 0.45 -1.11 -12.85
C SER A 121 1.09 -1.46 -11.49
N ALA A 122 0.61 -0.85 -10.41
CA ALA A 122 1.04 -1.16 -9.05
C ALA A 122 0.57 -2.55 -8.60
N GLU A 123 -0.65 -2.97 -8.98
CA GLU A 123 -1.17 -4.31 -8.74
C GLU A 123 -0.30 -5.37 -9.43
N LEU A 124 -0.04 -5.19 -10.74
CA LEU A 124 0.85 -6.08 -11.49
C LEU A 124 2.26 -6.15 -10.90
N LEU A 125 2.78 -5.02 -10.40
CA LEU A 125 4.06 -4.98 -9.69
C LEU A 125 4.00 -5.83 -8.41
N ALA A 126 2.95 -5.68 -7.60
CA ALA A 126 2.80 -6.43 -6.36
C ALA A 126 2.70 -7.94 -6.62
N GLU A 127 1.91 -8.37 -7.60
CA GLU A 127 1.75 -9.77 -8.00
C GLU A 127 3.09 -10.41 -8.41
N ARG A 128 3.99 -9.63 -9.01
CA ARG A 128 5.34 -10.10 -9.38
C ARG A 128 6.31 -10.11 -8.20
N GLU A 129 6.33 -9.04 -7.42
CA GLU A 129 7.37 -8.82 -6.40
C GLU A 129 7.12 -9.62 -5.11
N VAL A 130 5.87 -9.75 -4.66
CA VAL A 130 5.55 -10.41 -3.38
C VAL A 130 5.98 -11.88 -3.39
N PRO A 131 5.59 -12.72 -4.38
CA PRO A 131 5.99 -14.14 -4.39
C PRO A 131 7.50 -14.31 -4.50
N LYS A 132 8.15 -13.46 -5.32
CA LYS A 132 9.61 -13.47 -5.52
C LYS A 132 10.35 -13.20 -4.21
N LEU A 133 9.94 -12.17 -3.47
CA LEU A 133 10.59 -11.78 -2.22
C LEU A 133 10.30 -12.77 -1.09
N LEU A 134 9.08 -13.32 -1.03
CA LEU A 134 8.74 -14.37 -0.05
C LEU A 134 9.53 -15.66 -0.29
N LYS A 135 9.73 -16.06 -1.56
CA LYS A 135 10.57 -17.23 -1.88
C LYS A 135 12.01 -17.05 -1.42
N ALA A 136 12.56 -15.84 -1.52
CA ALA A 136 13.89 -15.52 -1.01
C ALA A 136 14.01 -15.58 0.52
N LEU A 137 12.89 -15.57 1.27
CA LEU A 137 12.91 -15.79 2.73
C LEU A 137 13.10 -17.25 3.12
N SER A 138 12.68 -18.17 2.26
CA SER A 138 12.72 -19.62 2.52
C SER A 138 14.07 -20.27 2.20
N GLN A 139 15.01 -19.50 1.63
CA GLN A 139 16.38 -19.91 1.33
C GLN A 139 17.33 -19.41 2.42
#